data_AF-A0A6I4MBW2-F1
#
_entry.id   AF-A0A6I4MBW2-F1
#
_cell.length_a   1.000
_cell.length_b   1.000
_cell.length_c   1.000
_cell.angle_alpha   90.00
_cell.angle_beta   90.00
_cell.angle_gamma   90.00
#
_symmetry.space_group_name_H-M   'P 1'
#
loop_
_entity.id
_entity.type
_entity.pdbx_description
1 polymer ?
#
loop_
_entity_poly.entity_id
_entity_poly.type
_entity_poly.pdbx_seq_one_letter_code
_entity_poly.pdbx_strand_id
1 'polypeptide(L)'
;MVSLAPSSLGAAPSTCPATSAVDADWAYHERVYPEDEDATGPVWRRVPERGSAHLKLREGILAPEQLNAVHPEVVVSGRARLLDGKWLVSVFLINGKPKPSHLAESAWMFQVRMSVQAPGGAAAFLPRPAVISGGDRADKAEQKRLMMAYRFTPEFVRLQRLGHRRTDLRPLR
;
A
#
# COMPACT_ATOMS: atom_id res chain seq x y z
N MET A 1 -5.13 -14.28 -22.33
CA MET A 1 -4.25 -14.85 -21.28
C MET A 1 -3.90 -13.72 -20.31
N VAL A 2 -4.59 -13.63 -19.19
CA VAL A 2 -4.47 -12.48 -18.26
C VAL A 2 -3.25 -12.68 -17.37
N SER A 3 -2.27 -11.79 -17.52
CA SER A 3 -1.01 -11.83 -16.77
C SER A 3 -1.21 -11.38 -15.32
N LEU A 4 -1.03 -12.31 -14.39
CA LEU A 4 -0.95 -12.08 -12.95
C LEU A 4 0.52 -11.75 -12.56
N ALA A 5 0.93 -10.49 -12.68
CA ALA A 5 2.10 -9.94 -11.96
C ALA A 5 2.09 -8.38 -11.95
N PRO A 6 2.68 -7.69 -10.95
CA PRO A 6 2.84 -8.04 -9.54
C PRO A 6 1.99 -7.13 -8.61
N SER A 7 1.79 -7.60 -7.38
CA SER A 7 0.89 -7.06 -6.37
C SER A 7 1.57 -5.97 -5.53
N SER A 8 1.31 -4.70 -5.84
CA SER A 8 1.47 -3.60 -4.88
C SER A 8 0.12 -3.31 -4.24
N LEU A 9 0.06 -3.22 -2.91
CA LEU A 9 -1.13 -2.73 -2.23
C LEU A 9 -0.92 -1.27 -1.84
N GLY A 10 -1.76 -0.38 -2.37
CA GLY A 10 -1.80 1.02 -1.97
C GLY A 10 -2.99 1.28 -1.05
N ALA A 11 -2.76 1.95 0.08
CA ALA A 11 -3.80 2.63 0.85
C ALA A 11 -3.49 4.12 0.86
N ALA A 12 -4.48 4.98 0.65
CA ALA A 12 -4.28 6.42 0.61
C ALA A 12 -4.82 7.09 1.89
N PRO A 13 -4.07 7.12 3.00
CA PRO A 13 -4.52 7.85 4.18
C PRO A 13 -4.56 9.34 3.92
N SER A 14 -5.75 9.90 3.92
CA SER A 14 -5.92 11.34 4.00
C SER A 14 -5.58 11.77 5.42
N THR A 15 -4.38 12.35 5.57
CA THR A 15 -3.86 13.18 6.67
C THR A 15 -3.37 12.51 7.94
N CYS A 16 -2.04 12.35 8.02
CA CYS A 16 -1.30 12.14 9.26
C CYS A 16 -0.50 13.41 9.65
N PRO A 17 -0.24 13.62 10.96
CA PRO A 17 0.85 14.48 11.42
C PRO A 17 2.20 13.97 10.91
N ALA A 18 3.24 14.80 10.97
CA ALA A 18 4.53 14.70 10.25
C ALA A 18 5.27 13.33 10.17
N THR A 19 4.90 12.34 10.99
CA THR A 19 5.40 10.97 10.93
C THR A 19 4.23 10.00 11.07
N SER A 20 4.17 8.92 10.30
CA SER A 20 3.11 7.90 10.47
C SER A 20 3.75 6.56 10.81
N ALA A 21 3.26 5.89 11.85
CA ALA A 21 3.57 4.49 12.06
C ALA A 21 2.73 3.66 11.09
N VAL A 22 3.37 2.73 10.39
CA VAL A 22 2.72 1.81 9.47
C VAL A 22 3.01 0.40 9.93
N ASP A 23 1.96 -0.37 10.15
CA ASP A 23 2.03 -1.81 10.37
C ASP A 23 1.51 -2.52 9.12
N ALA A 24 2.20 -3.55 8.68
CA ALA A 24 1.78 -4.37 7.56
C ALA A 24 1.86 -5.86 7.92
N ASP A 25 0.85 -6.60 7.47
CA ASP A 25 0.83 -8.06 7.47
C ASP A 25 0.74 -8.53 6.03
N TRP A 26 1.48 -9.58 5.69
CA TRP A 26 1.40 -10.22 4.38
C TRP A 26 1.74 -11.70 4.49
N ALA A 27 1.62 -12.43 3.39
CA ALA A 27 2.03 -13.84 3.35
C ALA A 27 2.65 -14.20 2.01
N TYR A 28 3.52 -15.22 2.04
CA TYR A 28 4.05 -15.89 0.86
C TYR A 28 3.68 -17.37 0.90
N HIS A 29 3.87 -18.04 -0.24
CA HIS A 29 3.85 -19.49 -0.31
C HIS A 29 5.25 -20.00 -0.58
N GLU A 30 5.65 -21.01 0.19
CA GLU A 30 6.89 -21.75 -0.04
C GLU A 30 6.56 -23.21 -0.29
N ARG A 31 7.47 -23.90 -0.97
CA ARG A 31 7.31 -25.31 -1.29
C ARG A 31 8.11 -26.12 -0.29
N VAL A 32 7.45 -26.99 0.47
CA VAL A 32 8.05 -27.76 1.58
C VAL A 32 7.72 -29.23 1.40
N TYR A 33 8.67 -30.09 1.76
CA TYR A 33 8.42 -31.53 1.88
C TYR A 33 7.86 -31.80 3.27
N PRO A 34 6.65 -32.37 3.39
CA PRO A 34 6.10 -32.78 4.68
C PRO A 34 7.05 -33.77 5.38
N GLU A 35 7.04 -33.79 6.70
CA GLU A 35 7.80 -34.77 7.50
C GLU A 35 7.10 -36.15 7.54
N ASP A 36 5.84 -36.23 7.09
CA ASP A 36 5.06 -37.47 7.07
C ASP A 36 5.56 -38.44 5.97
N GLU A 37 5.83 -39.70 6.34
CA GLU A 37 6.32 -40.73 5.41
C GLU A 37 5.32 -41.07 4.28
N ASP A 38 4.02 -40.80 4.48
CA ASP A 38 2.98 -41.02 3.48
C ASP A 38 2.87 -39.89 2.43
N ALA A 39 3.61 -38.78 2.60
CA ALA A 39 3.54 -37.64 1.70
C ALA A 39 4.24 -37.92 0.37
N THR A 40 3.47 -38.01 -0.70
CA THR A 40 3.98 -38.36 -2.05
C THR A 40 4.66 -37.21 -2.79
N GLY A 41 4.90 -36.06 -2.14
CA GLY A 41 5.58 -34.93 -2.78
C GLY A 41 5.48 -33.59 -2.05
N PRO A 42 6.14 -32.55 -2.60
CA PRO A 42 6.24 -31.25 -1.94
C PRO A 42 4.93 -30.47 -2.04
N VAL A 43 4.49 -29.96 -0.90
CA VAL A 43 3.25 -29.18 -0.73
C VAL A 43 3.55 -27.68 -0.63
N TRP A 44 2.55 -26.85 -0.92
CA TRP A 44 2.65 -25.41 -0.70
C TRP A 44 2.25 -25.08 0.74
N ARG A 45 3.18 -24.47 1.49
CA ARG A 45 2.96 -23.96 2.83
C ARG A 45 2.83 -22.45 2.81
N ARG A 46 1.87 -21.92 3.55
CA ARG A 46 1.70 -20.48 3.77
C ARG A 46 2.64 -20.01 4.88
N VAL A 47 3.39 -18.94 4.62
CA VAL A 47 4.26 -18.27 5.59
C VAL A 47 3.75 -16.85 5.82
N PRO A 48 3.13 -16.57 6.99
CA PRO A 48 2.73 -15.22 7.34
C PRO A 48 3.92 -14.39 7.79
N GLU A 49 3.93 -13.13 7.40
CA GLU A 49 4.95 -12.14 7.72
C GLU A 49 4.29 -10.86 8.22
N ARG A 50 5.00 -10.17 9.11
CA ARG A 50 4.57 -8.89 9.69
C ARG A 50 5.77 -7.96 9.79
N GLY A 51 5.52 -6.67 9.70
CA GLY A 51 6.52 -5.66 10.00
C GLY A 51 5.92 -4.29 10.25
N SER A 52 6.74 -3.41 10.78
CA SER A 52 6.36 -2.06 11.20
C SER A 52 7.44 -1.07 10.80
N ALA A 53 7.02 0.11 10.33
CA ALA A 53 7.94 1.16 9.89
C ALA A 53 7.38 2.55 10.21
N HIS A 54 8.28 3.55 10.27
CA HIS A 54 7.91 4.94 10.45
C HIS A 54 8.15 5.73 9.16
N LEU A 55 7.07 6.14 8.49
CA LEU A 55 7.16 7.00 7.32
C LEU A 55 7.29 8.46 7.75
N LYS A 56 8.43 9.08 7.40
CA LYS A 56 8.64 10.53 7.54
C LYS A 56 7.91 11.24 6.41
N LEU A 57 6.91 12.06 6.73
CA LEU A 57 6.13 12.77 5.73
C LEU A 57 6.92 13.98 5.21
N ARG A 58 7.08 14.03 3.89
CA ARG A 58 7.63 15.17 3.15
C ARG A 58 6.87 15.34 1.86
N GLU A 59 6.82 16.55 1.33
CA GLU A 59 6.16 16.79 0.05
C GLU A 59 6.87 16.03 -1.08
N GLY A 60 6.09 15.38 -1.94
CA GLY A 60 6.58 14.53 -3.01
C GLY A 60 6.66 13.05 -2.62
N ILE A 61 7.68 12.35 -3.14
CA ILE A 61 7.87 10.90 -2.96
C ILE A 61 8.55 10.64 -1.61
N LEU A 62 7.94 9.76 -0.81
CA LEU A 62 8.47 9.32 0.47
C LEU A 62 9.56 8.28 0.25
N ALA A 63 10.64 8.36 1.03
CA ALA A 63 11.68 7.35 0.98
C ALA A 63 11.10 5.98 1.36
N PRO A 64 11.54 4.88 0.71
CA PRO A 64 11.17 3.54 1.13
C PRO A 64 11.74 3.22 2.51
N GLU A 65 10.92 2.66 3.39
CA GLU A 65 11.29 2.22 4.73
C GLU A 65 11.09 0.71 4.85
N GLN A 66 12.03 0.03 5.50
CA GLN A 66 11.98 -1.42 5.71
C GLN A 66 10.98 -1.77 6.81
N LEU A 67 10.20 -2.84 6.60
CA LEU A 67 9.20 -3.30 7.57
C LEU A 67 9.75 -4.33 8.55
N ASN A 68 10.68 -5.17 8.12
CA ASN A 68 11.40 -6.12 8.97
C ASN A 68 12.78 -6.46 8.38
N ALA A 69 13.64 -7.07 9.20
CA ALA A 69 14.99 -7.46 8.78
C ALA A 69 15.04 -8.78 7.99
N VAL A 70 13.96 -9.59 8.03
CA VAL A 70 13.90 -10.90 7.36
C VAL A 70 13.70 -10.73 5.86
N HIS A 71 12.89 -9.75 5.45
CA HIS A 71 12.58 -9.44 4.05
C HIS A 71 12.84 -7.95 3.77
N PRO A 72 14.10 -7.49 3.78
CA PRO A 72 14.46 -6.07 3.63
C PRO A 72 14.02 -5.44 2.29
N GLU A 73 13.77 -6.27 1.29
CA GLU A 73 13.25 -5.87 -0.02
C GLU A 73 11.74 -5.56 -0.04
N VAL A 74 11.02 -5.92 1.02
CA VAL A 74 9.60 -5.60 1.21
C VAL A 74 9.54 -4.31 2.01
N VAL A 75 9.23 -3.23 1.31
CA VAL A 75 9.33 -1.87 1.86
C VAL A 75 7.99 -1.17 1.81
N VAL A 76 7.77 -0.26 2.75
CA VAL A 76 6.69 0.70 2.66
C VAL A 76 7.23 2.00 2.05
N SER A 77 6.51 2.57 1.10
CA SER A 77 6.82 3.87 0.52
C SER A 77 5.53 4.64 0.26
N GLY A 78 5.62 5.83 -0.32
CA GLY A 78 4.45 6.64 -0.53
C GLY A 78 4.68 7.92 -1.32
N ARG A 79 3.62 8.68 -1.44
CA ARG A 79 3.64 10.06 -1.91
C ARG A 79 2.81 10.90 -0.96
N ALA A 80 3.36 12.01 -0.51
CA ALA A 80 2.61 12.99 0.27
C ALA A 80 2.54 14.33 -0.48
N ARG A 81 1.43 15.03 -0.35
CA ARG A 81 1.26 16.41 -0.85
C ARG A 81 0.57 17.25 0.21
N LEU A 82 0.91 18.53 0.29
CA LEU A 82 0.21 19.45 1.17
C LEU A 82 -0.95 20.09 0.40
N LEU A 83 -2.15 20.06 0.97
CA LEU A 83 -3.35 20.69 0.43
C LEU A 83 -4.07 21.40 1.56
N ASP A 84 -4.23 22.72 1.48
CA ASP A 84 -4.90 23.54 2.50
C ASP A 84 -4.38 23.30 3.93
N GLY A 85 -3.05 23.17 4.09
CA GLY A 85 -2.39 22.89 5.38
C GLY A 85 -2.55 21.45 5.88
N LYS A 86 -3.11 20.55 5.05
CA LYS A 86 -3.34 19.14 5.38
C LYS A 86 -2.51 18.22 4.48
N TRP A 87 -1.98 17.14 5.04
CA TRP A 87 -1.20 16.15 4.29
C TRP A 87 -2.09 15.14 3.58
N LEU A 88 -2.19 15.15 2.25
CA LEU A 88 -2.72 13.99 1.54
C LEU A 88 -1.61 12.98 1.32
N VAL A 89 -1.72 11.79 1.92
CA VAL A 89 -0.69 10.75 1.85
C VAL A 89 -1.22 9.53 1.11
N SER A 90 -0.41 8.98 0.21
CA SER A 90 -0.62 7.69 -0.43
C SER A 90 0.49 6.77 0.03
N VAL A 91 0.16 5.67 0.70
CA VAL A 91 1.10 4.69 1.23
C VAL A 91 0.99 3.41 0.41
N PHE A 92 2.12 2.79 0.09
CA PHE A 92 2.22 1.58 -0.71
C PHE A 92 3.11 0.58 -0.01
N LEU A 93 2.65 -0.67 0.03
CA LEU A 93 3.50 -1.82 0.29
C LEU A 93 4.10 -2.29 -1.04
N ILE A 94 5.42 -2.22 -1.16
CA ILE A 94 6.18 -2.53 -2.35
C ILE A 94 6.92 -3.84 -2.12
N ASN A 95 6.59 -4.84 -2.94
CA ASN A 95 7.35 -6.09 -2.97
C ASN A 95 8.53 -5.96 -3.94
N GLY A 96 9.73 -5.78 -3.38
CA GLY A 96 10.99 -5.73 -4.13
C GLY A 96 11.64 -7.09 -4.37
N LYS A 97 10.99 -8.22 -3.99
CA LYS A 97 11.57 -9.56 -4.17
C LYS A 97 11.90 -9.81 -5.64
N PRO A 98 13.15 -10.18 -5.97
CA PRO A 98 13.48 -10.59 -7.32
C PRO A 98 12.68 -11.84 -7.65
N LYS A 99 12.09 -11.87 -8.85
CA LYS A 99 11.37 -13.05 -9.32
C LYS A 99 12.38 -14.17 -9.56
N PRO A 100 12.33 -15.29 -8.82
CA PRO A 100 13.28 -16.38 -9.02
C PRO A 100 13.03 -17.05 -10.38
N SER A 101 14.09 -17.63 -10.96
CA SER A 101 14.02 -18.37 -12.22
C SER A 101 13.21 -19.66 -12.10
N HIS A 102 13.20 -20.26 -10.90
CA HIS A 102 12.43 -21.44 -10.55
C HIS A 102 11.42 -21.09 -9.46
N LEU A 103 10.20 -21.65 -9.53
CA LEU A 103 9.09 -21.37 -8.59
C LEU A 103 8.77 -19.87 -8.43
N ALA A 104 8.61 -19.17 -9.54
CA ALA A 104 8.28 -17.74 -9.58
C ALA A 104 7.11 -17.29 -8.67
N GLU A 105 6.18 -18.20 -8.37
CA GLU A 105 5.03 -17.98 -7.49
C GLU A 105 5.43 -17.74 -6.02
N SER A 106 6.61 -18.20 -5.59
CA SER A 106 7.10 -17.98 -4.23
C SER A 106 7.46 -16.52 -3.94
N ALA A 107 7.74 -15.73 -4.99
CA ALA A 107 7.94 -14.29 -4.86
C ALA A 107 6.63 -13.49 -4.72
N TRP A 108 5.47 -14.14 -4.83
CA TRP A 108 4.18 -13.44 -4.79
C TRP A 108 3.71 -13.21 -3.37
N MET A 109 3.33 -11.97 -3.11
CA MET A 109 2.79 -11.54 -1.83
C MET A 109 1.26 -11.60 -1.87
N PHE A 110 0.66 -12.18 -0.85
CA PHE A 110 -0.78 -12.39 -0.72
C PHE A 110 -1.31 -11.90 0.63
N GLN A 111 -2.64 -11.77 0.72
CA GLN A 111 -3.37 -11.44 1.95
C GLN A 111 -2.84 -10.20 2.68
N VAL A 112 -2.41 -9.22 1.90
CA VAL A 112 -1.80 -8.01 2.43
C VAL A 112 -2.83 -7.22 3.23
N ARG A 113 -2.45 -6.84 4.44
CA ARG A 113 -3.15 -5.90 5.30
C ARG A 113 -2.19 -4.79 5.69
N MET A 114 -2.68 -3.57 5.76
CA MET A 114 -1.88 -2.42 6.19
C MET A 114 -2.72 -1.55 7.11
N SER A 115 -2.10 -1.10 8.20
CA SER A 115 -2.65 -0.18 9.18
C SER A 115 -1.74 1.04 9.25
N VAL A 116 -2.33 2.24 9.33
CA VAL A 116 -1.59 3.49 9.43
C VAL A 116 -2.08 4.22 10.67
N GLN A 117 -1.15 4.61 11.53
CA GLN A 117 -1.41 5.31 12.78
C GLN A 117 -0.69 6.66 12.77
N ALA A 118 -1.39 7.69 13.23
CA ALA A 118 -0.77 8.99 13.49
C ALA A 118 0.05 8.95 14.79
N PRO A 119 1.03 9.85 14.97
CA PRO A 119 1.76 9.98 16.22
C PRO A 119 0.80 10.22 17.38
N GLY A 120 1.10 9.61 18.53
CA GLY A 120 0.30 9.76 19.73
C GLY A 120 -1.11 9.14 19.65
N GLY A 121 -1.36 8.23 18.71
CA GLY A 121 -2.65 7.52 18.58
C GLY A 121 -3.79 8.38 18.03
N ALA A 122 -3.48 9.55 17.44
CA ALA A 122 -4.48 10.39 16.80
C ALA A 122 -5.11 9.69 15.59
N ALA A 123 -6.25 10.22 15.13
CA ALA A 123 -6.88 9.74 13.90
C ALA A 123 -5.96 9.99 12.70
N ALA A 124 -5.54 8.92 12.02
CA ALA A 124 -4.74 8.97 10.79
C ALA A 124 -5.55 9.33 9.53
N PHE A 125 -6.88 9.40 9.67
CA PHE A 125 -7.82 9.72 8.61
C PHE A 125 -8.69 10.89 9.05
N LEU A 126 -8.60 12.04 8.37
CA LEU A 126 -9.52 13.15 8.62
C LEU A 126 -10.80 13.03 7.77
N PRO A 127 -11.94 13.54 8.30
CA PRO A 127 -13.18 13.60 7.54
C PRO A 127 -13.07 14.57 6.36
N ARG A 128 -13.91 14.33 5.33
CA ARG A 128 -14.10 15.23 4.16
C ARG A 128 -14.22 16.69 4.63
N PRO A 129 -13.44 17.64 4.09
CA PRO A 129 -13.70 19.06 4.31
C PRO A 129 -15.11 19.41 3.82
N ALA A 130 -15.94 20.00 4.67
CA ALA A 130 -17.32 20.37 4.33
C ALA A 130 -17.42 21.55 3.34
N VAL A 131 -16.29 22.06 2.85
CA VAL A 131 -16.25 23.26 2.02
C VAL A 131 -16.42 22.88 0.56
N ILE A 132 -17.59 23.20 0.02
CA ILE A 132 -17.91 23.15 -1.41
C ILE A 132 -17.14 24.29 -2.09
N SER A 133 -16.09 23.97 -2.85
CA SER A 133 -15.29 24.98 -3.57
C SER A 133 -15.54 24.91 -5.08
N GLY A 134 -15.75 26.06 -5.71
CA GLY A 134 -15.99 26.16 -7.15
C GLY A 134 -17.40 25.74 -7.60
N GLY A 135 -17.65 25.78 -8.90
CA GLY A 135 -18.92 25.40 -9.53
C GLY A 135 -20.02 26.47 -9.49
N ASP A 136 -21.00 26.33 -10.40
CA ASP A 136 -22.20 27.17 -10.42
C ASP A 136 -23.20 26.76 -9.32
N ARG A 137 -24.40 27.38 -9.30
CA ARG A 137 -25.41 27.10 -8.27
C ARG A 137 -25.92 25.64 -8.33
N ALA A 138 -26.00 25.04 -9.51
CA ALA A 138 -26.42 23.66 -9.69
C ALA A 138 -25.31 22.70 -9.24
N ASP A 139 -24.07 22.98 -9.60
CA ASP A 139 -22.89 22.21 -9.17
C ASP A 139 -22.78 22.18 -7.64
N LYS A 140 -22.95 23.33 -6.98
CA LYS A 140 -22.90 23.43 -5.52
C LYS A 140 -24.04 22.67 -4.85
N ALA A 141 -25.24 22.68 -5.43
CA ALA A 141 -26.37 21.90 -4.92
C ALA A 141 -26.10 20.39 -5.04
N GLU A 142 -25.48 19.96 -6.13
CA GLU A 142 -25.11 18.57 -6.35
C GLU A 142 -23.99 18.11 -5.42
N GLN A 143 -22.93 18.91 -5.28
CA GLN A 143 -21.86 18.65 -4.31
C GLN A 143 -22.40 18.55 -2.87
N LYS A 144 -23.39 19.38 -2.49
CA LYS A 144 -24.05 19.31 -1.18
C LYS A 144 -24.84 18.01 -1.01
N ARG A 145 -25.55 17.55 -2.03
CA ARG A 145 -26.27 16.26 -2.02
C ARG A 145 -25.30 15.09 -1.86
N LEU A 146 -24.20 15.10 -2.60
CA LEU A 146 -23.13 14.09 -2.49
C LEU A 146 -22.48 14.10 -1.10
N MET A 147 -22.22 15.28 -0.52
CA MET A 147 -21.71 15.37 0.85
C MET A 147 -22.65 14.74 1.88
N MET A 148 -23.97 14.95 1.75
CA MET A 148 -24.93 14.33 2.67
C MET A 148 -24.98 12.81 2.51
N ALA A 149 -24.91 12.30 1.28
CA ALA A 149 -24.91 10.87 0.99
C ALA A 149 -23.66 10.16 1.53
N TYR A 150 -22.49 10.79 1.43
CA TYR A 150 -21.19 10.19 1.80
C TYR A 150 -20.58 10.74 3.10
N ARG A 151 -21.36 11.43 3.95
CA ARG A 151 -20.85 12.10 5.17
C ARG A 151 -20.19 11.18 6.20
N PHE A 152 -20.51 9.88 6.17
CA PHE A 152 -19.95 8.86 7.04
C PHE A 152 -18.97 7.92 6.32
N THR A 153 -18.65 8.22 5.06
CA THR A 153 -17.73 7.41 4.26
C THR A 153 -16.35 8.10 4.27
N PRO A 154 -15.30 7.48 4.84
CA PRO A 154 -13.94 8.01 4.70
C PRO A 154 -13.54 8.02 3.22
N GLU A 155 -12.95 9.13 2.77
CA GLU A 155 -13.02 9.48 1.35
C GLU A 155 -12.18 8.61 0.42
N PHE A 156 -11.06 8.04 0.88
CA PHE A 156 -10.14 7.39 -0.04
C PHE A 156 -9.47 6.17 0.59
N VAL A 157 -9.88 4.99 0.13
CA VAL A 157 -8.99 3.83 0.00
C VAL A 157 -9.07 3.42 -1.46
N ARG A 158 -8.10 3.85 -2.27
CA ARG A 158 -7.97 3.37 -3.66
C ARG A 158 -6.85 2.34 -3.71
N LEU A 159 -7.24 1.07 -3.83
CA LEU A 159 -6.30 0.01 -4.17
C LEU A 159 -5.82 0.25 -5.62
N GLN A 160 -4.63 0.80 -5.78
CA GLN A 160 -3.97 0.89 -7.08
C GLN A 160 -2.92 -0.22 -7.20
N ARG A 161 -3.08 -1.05 -8.23
CA ARG A 161 -2.04 -1.98 -8.67
C ARG A 161 -1.03 -1.20 -9.52
N LEU A 162 0.14 -0.89 -8.97
CA LEU A 162 1.25 -0.32 -9.71
C LEU A 162 1.85 -1.41 -10.60
N GLY A 163 1.59 -1.32 -11.90
CA GLY A 163 2.32 -2.12 -12.89
C GLY A 163 3.76 -1.63 -12.97
N HIS A 164 4.72 -2.53 -12.74
CA HIS A 164 6.13 -2.23 -12.93
C HIS A 164 6.38 -1.99 -14.43
N ARG A 165 6.57 -0.73 -14.86
CA ARG A 165 7.11 -0.45 -16.20
C ARG A 165 8.59 -0.78 -16.17
N ARG A 166 9.00 -1.85 -16.87
CA ARG A 166 10.40 -2.06 -17.25
C ARG A 166 10.88 -0.79 -17.94
N THR A 167 11.80 -0.08 -17.30
CA THR A 167 12.59 0.95 -17.97
C THR A 167 13.77 0.21 -18.58
N ASP A 168 13.62 -0.19 -19.84
CA ASP A 168 14.75 -0.68 -20.63
C ASP A 168 15.66 0.53 -20.91
N LEU A 169 16.63 0.76 -20.01
CA LEU A 169 17.77 1.60 -20.30
C LEU A 169 18.69 0.80 -21.24
N ARG A 170 18.55 1.03 -22.55
CA ARG A 170 19.59 0.65 -23.51
C ARG A 170 20.81 1.54 -23.28
N PRO A 171 22.03 0.99 -23.12
CA PRO A 171 23.23 1.80 -23.23
C PRO A 171 23.40 2.22 -24.69
N LEU A 172 23.49 3.54 -24.92
CA LEU A 172 23.99 4.09 -26.18
C LEU A 172 25.46 3.66 -26.30
N ARG A 173 25.78 2.94 -27.38
CA ARG A 173 27.14 2.78 -27.90
C ARG A 173 27.38 3.87 -28.92
#